data_AF-A0A4R1XBP9-F1
#
_entry.id   AF-A0A4R1XBP9-F1
#
_cell.length_a   1.000
_cell.length_b   1.000
_cell.length_c   1.000
_cell.angle_alpha   90.00
_cell.angle_beta   90.00
_cell.angle_gamma   90.00
#
_symmetry.space_group_name_H-M   'P 1'
#
loop_
_entity.id
_entity.type
_entity.pdbx_description
1 polymer ?
#
loop_
_entity_poly.entity_id
_entity_poly.type
_entity_poly.pdbx_seq_one_letter_code
_entity_poly.pdbx_strand_id
1 'polypeptide(L)'
;MSFIIAIQLKDSLILAADHQKTTLDLADPQSVQQSHASKIHSWEQGLISGVGEALMLTGAVGLFNANPQKDLSALPSCLTLSRQLRVQALGFEHAQFNLTRLFCTQYTPTGAQLYQIDAALPYRLSPLKPDTLSVFIFEPNLDHIAQALQQLQAGLRAFSSFSSQQDWVQYYLRAIANIFYLQHQHDSSMSQSFDIVFQNADQCLSAYIENSSIQK
;
A
#
# COMPACT_ATOMS: atom_id res chain seq x y z
N MET A 1 -12.23 -2.60 -2.79
CA MET A 1 -11.19 -3.62 -2.55
C MET A 1 -9.82 -2.97 -2.61
N SER A 2 -8.82 -3.52 -1.92
CA SER A 2 -7.42 -3.11 -2.11
C SER A 2 -6.46 -4.29 -1.96
N PHE A 3 -5.47 -4.33 -2.85
CA PHE A 3 -4.34 -5.24 -2.84
C PHE A 3 -3.05 -4.43 -2.86
N ILE A 4 -2.23 -4.58 -1.82
CA ILE A 4 -0.99 -3.83 -1.63
C ILE A 4 0.14 -4.80 -1.32
N ILE A 5 1.25 -4.67 -2.02
CA ILE A 5 2.51 -5.33 -1.73
C ILE A 5 3.50 -4.27 -1.26
N ALA A 6 4.11 -4.49 -0.10
CA ALA A 6 5.13 -3.62 0.45
C ALA A 6 6.36 -4.42 0.84
N ILE A 7 7.53 -3.95 0.44
CA ILE A 7 8.81 -4.64 0.61
C ILE A 7 9.79 -3.69 1.29
N GLN A 8 10.33 -4.08 2.43
CA GLN A 8 11.50 -3.45 3.02
C GLN A 8 12.75 -4.23 2.63
N LEU A 9 13.69 -3.58 1.95
CA LEU A 9 15.03 -4.11 1.69
C LEU A 9 16.04 -3.45 2.65
N LYS A 10 17.31 -3.84 2.59
CA LYS A 10 18.34 -3.27 3.47
C LYS A 10 18.58 -1.77 3.26
N ASP A 11 18.53 -1.28 2.04
CA ASP A 11 18.93 0.07 1.62
C ASP A 11 17.83 0.80 0.82
N SER A 12 16.68 0.17 0.66
CA SER A 12 15.61 0.59 -0.24
C SER A 12 14.29 -0.07 0.14
N LEU A 13 13.20 0.36 -0.49
CA LEU A 13 11.88 -0.21 -0.34
C LEU A 13 11.11 -0.17 -1.65
N ILE A 14 10.05 -0.98 -1.71
CA ILE A 14 9.14 -1.06 -2.84
C ILE A 14 7.72 -1.10 -2.30
N LEU A 15 6.83 -0.31 -2.89
CA LEU A 15 5.41 -0.28 -2.56
C LEU A 15 4.61 -0.35 -3.85
N ALA A 16 3.72 -1.34 -3.97
CA ALA A 16 2.82 -1.50 -5.09
C ALA A 16 1.38 -1.60 -4.60
N ALA A 17 0.46 -0.89 -5.25
CA ALA A 17 -0.95 -0.87 -4.89
C ALA A 17 -1.83 -0.92 -6.13
N ASP A 18 -2.88 -1.74 -6.09
CA ASP A 18 -3.85 -1.82 -7.19
C ASP A 18 -4.58 -0.48 -7.37
N HIS A 19 -5.09 -0.27 -8.58
CA HIS A 19 -5.69 1.01 -8.95
C HIS A 19 -7.23 1.01 -8.87
N GLN A 20 -7.87 -0.01 -8.30
CA GLN A 20 -9.33 -0.14 -8.30
C GLN A 20 -9.96 0.39 -7.01
N LYS A 21 -11.00 1.23 -7.15
CA LYS A 21 -11.84 1.72 -6.06
C LYS A 21 -13.27 1.23 -6.28
N THR A 22 -13.84 0.63 -5.26
CA THR A 22 -15.24 0.19 -5.25
C THR A 22 -16.02 1.11 -4.32
N THR A 23 -17.07 1.75 -4.82
CA THR A 23 -17.98 2.57 -4.04
C THR A 23 -19.34 1.89 -4.02
N LEU A 24 -19.93 1.80 -2.84
CA LEU A 24 -21.29 1.28 -2.64
C LEU A 24 -22.18 2.48 -2.30
N ASP A 25 -23.33 2.59 -2.97
CA ASP A 25 -24.38 3.47 -2.46
C ASP A 25 -25.03 2.83 -1.24
N LEU A 26 -25.13 3.57 -0.15
CA LEU A 26 -25.78 3.11 1.08
C LEU A 26 -27.31 3.07 0.92
N ALA A 27 -27.88 3.88 0.02
CA ALA A 27 -29.31 3.89 -0.28
C ALA A 27 -29.70 2.78 -1.26
N ASP A 28 -28.78 2.37 -2.14
CA ASP A 28 -28.94 1.24 -3.05
C ASP A 28 -27.69 0.35 -3.05
N PRO A 29 -27.61 -0.65 -2.14
CA PRO A 29 -26.46 -1.53 -2.03
C PRO A 29 -26.17 -2.39 -3.27
N GLN A 30 -27.09 -2.44 -4.25
CA GLN A 30 -26.84 -3.12 -5.54
C GLN A 30 -26.14 -2.21 -6.55
N SER A 31 -26.12 -0.89 -6.31
CA SER A 31 -25.38 0.05 -7.13
C SER A 31 -23.90 0.07 -6.73
N VAL A 32 -23.13 -0.83 -7.34
CA VAL A 32 -21.68 -0.89 -7.20
C VAL A 32 -21.05 -0.04 -8.30
N GLN A 33 -20.35 1.02 -7.90
CA GLN A 33 -19.54 1.82 -8.83
C GLN A 33 -18.06 1.45 -8.70
N GLN A 34 -17.44 1.16 -9.83
CA GLN A 34 -16.00 0.94 -9.92
C GLN A 34 -15.35 2.17 -10.57
N SER A 35 -14.30 2.68 -9.92
CA SER A 35 -13.49 3.76 -10.47
C SER A 35 -12.01 3.47 -10.26
N HIS A 36 -11.18 4.25 -10.94
CA HIS A 36 -9.73 4.17 -10.82
C HIS A 36 -9.24 5.27 -9.89
N ALA A 37 -8.41 4.92 -8.92
CA ALA A 37 -7.80 5.87 -8.00
C ALA A 37 -6.46 5.35 -7.50
N SER A 38 -5.46 6.23 -7.50
CA SER A 38 -4.20 5.92 -6.84
C SER A 38 -4.41 5.79 -5.34
N LYS A 39 -3.79 4.77 -4.77
CA LYS A 39 -3.82 4.48 -3.33
C LYS A 39 -2.53 4.92 -2.65
N ILE A 40 -1.64 5.60 -3.38
CA ILE A 40 -0.35 6.06 -2.88
C ILE A 40 -0.41 7.59 -2.81
N HIS A 41 -0.27 8.11 -1.59
CA HIS A 41 -0.29 9.53 -1.28
C HIS A 41 1.10 10.00 -0.90
N SER A 42 1.68 10.93 -1.66
CA SER A 42 2.97 11.52 -1.30
C SER A 42 2.84 12.49 -0.13
N TRP A 43 3.86 12.53 0.71
CA TRP A 43 4.11 13.56 1.71
C TRP A 43 5.57 14.00 1.65
N GLU A 44 5.95 15.01 2.41
CA GLU A 44 7.26 15.69 2.27
C GLU A 44 8.48 14.74 2.31
N GLN A 45 8.44 13.68 3.12
CA GLN A 45 9.56 12.76 3.28
C GLN A 45 9.26 11.32 2.82
N GLY A 46 8.18 11.10 2.09
CA GLY A 46 7.84 9.75 1.61
C GLY A 46 6.41 9.62 1.12
N LEU A 47 5.81 8.47 1.40
CA LEU A 47 4.55 8.02 0.83
C LEU A 47 3.68 7.42 1.93
N ILE A 48 2.36 7.44 1.73
CA ILE A 48 1.37 6.77 2.58
C ILE A 48 0.44 5.97 1.66
N SER A 49 0.20 4.71 1.98
CA SER A 49 -0.79 3.88 1.29
C SER A 49 -1.51 2.99 2.30
N GLY A 50 -2.68 2.48 1.95
CA GLY A 50 -3.43 1.67 2.89
C GLY A 50 -4.66 0.99 2.34
N VAL A 51 -5.20 0.11 3.18
CA VAL A 51 -6.46 -0.60 2.97
C VAL A 51 -7.45 -0.16 4.04
N GLY A 52 -8.74 -0.18 3.73
CA GLY A 52 -9.80 0.27 4.63
C GLY A 52 -10.81 1.17 3.94
N GLU A 53 -11.58 1.91 4.72
CA GLU A 53 -12.57 2.85 4.21
C GLU A 53 -11.88 4.11 3.65
N ALA A 54 -12.19 4.43 2.38
CA ALA A 54 -11.42 5.42 1.63
C ALA A 54 -11.46 6.84 2.23
N LEU A 55 -12.60 7.28 2.78
CA LEU A 55 -12.74 8.61 3.38
C LEU A 55 -11.98 8.73 4.71
N MET A 56 -11.95 7.66 5.52
CA MET A 56 -11.13 7.56 6.71
C MET A 56 -9.63 7.64 6.36
N LEU A 57 -9.18 6.91 5.33
CA LEU A 57 -7.78 6.98 4.88
C LEU A 57 -7.42 8.39 4.39
N THR A 58 -8.26 8.95 3.52
CA THR A 58 -8.06 10.30 2.96
C THR A 58 -8.07 11.36 4.06
N GLY A 59 -8.98 11.23 5.04
CA GLY A 59 -9.06 12.14 6.18
C GLY A 59 -7.83 12.06 7.08
N ALA A 60 -7.31 10.85 7.34
CA ALA A 60 -6.09 10.66 8.11
C ALA A 60 -4.87 11.30 7.42
N VAL A 61 -4.72 11.09 6.11
CA VAL A 61 -3.66 11.71 5.30
C VAL A 61 -3.81 13.24 5.27
N GLY A 62 -5.04 13.75 5.13
CA GLY A 62 -5.31 15.19 5.17
C GLY A 62 -4.94 15.83 6.51
N LEU A 63 -5.33 15.21 7.62
CA LEU A 63 -4.96 15.64 8.98
C LEU A 63 -3.44 15.59 9.20
N PHE A 64 -2.78 14.57 8.69
CA PHE A 64 -1.33 14.42 8.78
C PHE A 64 -0.60 15.51 7.99
N ASN A 65 -1.02 15.76 6.74
CA ASN A 65 -0.41 16.80 5.90
C ASN A 65 -0.66 18.21 6.42
N ALA A 66 -1.74 18.42 7.17
CA ALA A 66 -2.01 19.68 7.86
C ALA A 66 -1.21 19.86 9.16
N ASN A 67 -0.54 18.81 9.67
CA ASN A 67 0.28 18.90 10.87
C ASN A 67 1.56 19.71 10.59
N PRO A 68 1.80 20.85 11.31
CA PRO A 68 2.97 21.69 11.08
C PRO A 68 4.30 20.97 11.30
N GLN A 69 4.34 19.99 12.19
CA GLN A 69 5.57 19.26 12.52
C GLN A 69 5.92 18.18 11.48
N LYS A 70 4.92 17.73 10.70
CA LYS A 70 5.05 16.63 9.72
C LYS A 70 5.85 15.44 10.25
N ASP A 71 5.64 15.10 11.52
CA ASP A 71 6.26 13.95 12.16
C ASP A 71 5.41 12.71 11.96
N LEU A 72 6.01 11.65 11.39
CA LEU A 72 5.35 10.38 11.14
C LEU A 72 4.73 9.75 12.41
N SER A 73 5.27 10.07 13.60
CA SER A 73 4.72 9.65 14.88
C SER A 73 3.29 10.15 15.15
N ALA A 74 2.85 11.20 14.45
CA ALA A 74 1.49 11.74 14.53
C ALA A 74 0.47 10.94 13.72
N LEU A 75 0.90 10.16 12.72
CA LEU A 75 -0.01 9.46 11.80
C LEU A 75 -1.01 8.52 12.51
N PRO A 76 -0.65 7.75 13.55
CA PRO A 76 -1.63 6.97 14.32
C PRO A 76 -2.73 7.83 14.99
N SER A 77 -2.39 9.02 15.48
CA SER A 77 -3.35 9.96 16.06
C SER A 77 -4.25 10.57 15.00
N CYS A 78 -3.71 10.91 13.83
CA CYS A 78 -4.48 11.37 12.67
C CYS A 78 -5.48 10.29 12.22
N LEU A 79 -5.06 9.02 12.19
CA LEU A 79 -5.93 7.90 11.85
C LEU A 79 -7.03 7.68 12.90
N THR A 80 -6.69 7.79 14.18
CA THR A 80 -7.66 7.72 15.29
C THR A 80 -8.72 8.82 15.17
N LEU A 81 -8.30 10.07 14.95
CA LEU A 81 -9.23 11.19 14.81
C LEU A 81 -10.10 11.05 13.55
N SER A 82 -9.52 10.64 12.42
CA SER A 82 -10.28 10.42 11.19
C SER A 82 -11.34 9.32 11.36
N ARG A 83 -11.01 8.23 12.07
CA ARG A 83 -11.99 7.19 12.44
C ARG A 83 -13.15 7.77 13.24
N GLN A 84 -12.85 8.54 14.28
CA GLN A 84 -13.87 9.13 15.16
C GLN A 84 -14.82 10.05 14.40
N LEU A 85 -14.28 10.94 13.57
CA LEU A 85 -15.08 11.81 12.70
C LEU A 85 -15.97 10.99 11.75
N ARG A 86 -15.43 9.90 11.20
CA ARG A 86 -16.20 9.06 10.27
C ARG A 86 -17.33 8.30 10.97
N VAL A 87 -17.06 7.70 12.14
CA VAL A 87 -18.09 7.05 12.97
C VAL A 87 -19.18 8.04 13.35
N GLN A 88 -18.81 9.25 13.79
CA GLN A 88 -19.78 10.29 14.15
C GLN A 88 -20.68 10.68 12.96
N ALA A 89 -20.10 10.87 11.77
CA ALA A 89 -20.86 11.28 10.59
C ALA A 89 -21.65 10.15 9.93
N LEU A 90 -21.38 8.88 10.23
CA LEU A 90 -22.22 7.74 9.81
C LEU A 90 -23.28 7.37 10.86
N GLY A 91 -23.02 7.65 12.13
CA GLY A 91 -23.85 7.19 13.26
C GLY A 91 -23.67 5.70 13.60
N PHE A 92 -22.72 5.00 12.97
CA PHE A 92 -22.41 3.59 13.24
C PHE A 92 -20.94 3.25 12.92
N GLU A 93 -20.50 2.09 13.40
CA GLU A 93 -19.13 1.59 13.20
C GLU A 93 -19.09 0.56 12.05
N HIS A 94 -18.61 1.00 10.89
CA HIS A 94 -18.52 0.15 9.70
C HIS A 94 -17.38 -0.88 9.83
N ALA A 95 -17.60 -2.12 9.38
CA ALA A 95 -16.62 -3.21 9.50
C ALA A 95 -15.25 -2.89 8.88
N GLN A 96 -15.21 -2.09 7.81
CA GLN A 96 -13.95 -1.66 7.19
C GLN A 96 -13.06 -0.82 8.10
N PHE A 97 -13.59 -0.15 9.14
CA PHE A 97 -12.75 0.56 10.11
C PHE A 97 -11.84 -0.38 10.89
N ASN A 98 -12.29 -1.62 11.11
CA ASN A 98 -11.54 -2.67 11.80
C ASN A 98 -10.57 -3.42 10.88
N LEU A 99 -10.58 -3.12 9.59
CA LEU A 99 -9.65 -3.66 8.60
C LEU A 99 -8.61 -2.63 8.17
N THR A 100 -8.72 -1.39 8.68
CA THR A 100 -7.86 -0.30 8.25
C THR A 100 -6.42 -0.54 8.63
N ARG A 101 -5.53 -0.60 7.63
CA ARG A 101 -4.08 -0.69 7.81
C ARG A 101 -3.39 0.33 6.90
N LEU A 102 -2.27 0.86 7.36
CA LEU A 102 -1.44 1.77 6.59
C LEU A 102 -0.03 1.22 6.42
N PHE A 103 0.55 1.46 5.25
CA PHE A 103 1.98 1.57 5.07
C PHE A 103 2.35 3.05 4.92
N CYS A 104 3.50 3.42 5.46
CA CYS A 104 4.08 4.72 5.20
C CYS A 104 5.60 4.63 5.11
N THR A 105 6.19 5.49 4.31
CA THR A 105 7.62 5.53 4.06
C THR A 105 8.22 6.82 4.56
N GLN A 106 9.48 6.75 4.96
CA GLN A 106 10.30 7.90 5.29
C GLN A 106 11.72 7.70 4.75
N TYR A 107 12.29 8.74 4.15
CA TYR A 107 13.73 8.76 3.88
C TYR A 107 14.52 8.72 5.19
N THR A 108 15.65 8.02 5.15
CA THR A 108 16.61 7.96 6.24
C THR A 108 18.01 8.26 5.69
N PRO A 109 18.98 8.66 6.53
CA PRO A 109 20.34 8.87 6.06
C PRO A 109 20.99 7.65 5.40
N THR A 110 20.48 6.44 5.66
CA THR A 110 21.05 5.16 5.19
C THR A 110 20.18 4.45 4.14
N GLY A 111 19.09 5.08 3.67
CA GLY A 111 18.14 4.42 2.77
C GLY A 111 16.71 4.95 2.94
N ALA A 112 15.73 4.07 2.85
CA ALA A 112 14.34 4.38 3.15
C ALA A 112 13.77 3.34 4.14
N GLN A 113 12.92 3.81 5.05
CA GLN A 113 12.25 2.97 6.04
C GLN A 113 10.75 2.94 5.76
N LEU A 114 10.24 1.72 5.65
CA LEU A 114 8.83 1.39 5.57
C LEU A 114 8.31 1.12 6.98
N TYR A 115 7.20 1.75 7.33
CA TYR A 115 6.47 1.53 8.56
C TYR A 115 5.08 0.99 8.23
N GLN A 116 4.51 0.28 9.20
CA GLN A 116 3.13 -0.16 9.16
C GLN A 116 2.36 0.32 10.38
N ILE A 117 1.07 0.56 10.16
CA ILE A 117 0.04 0.67 11.19
C ILE A 117 -0.95 -0.46 10.95
N ASP A 118 -1.02 -1.40 11.88
CA ASP A 118 -1.98 -2.50 11.85
C ASP A 118 -3.37 -2.03 12.32
N ALA A 119 -4.39 -2.84 12.10
CA ALA A 119 -5.78 -2.54 12.41
C ALA A 119 -6.09 -2.56 13.92
N ALA A 120 -5.18 -3.08 14.74
CA ALA A 120 -5.34 -3.15 16.18
C ALA A 120 -5.34 -1.76 16.83
N LEU A 121 -6.30 -1.55 17.73
CA LEU A 121 -6.37 -0.34 18.55
C LEU A 121 -5.59 -0.51 19.87
N PRO A 122 -4.94 0.55 20.39
CA PRO A 122 -4.72 1.84 19.71
C PRO A 122 -3.79 1.67 18.50
N TYR A 123 -4.00 2.45 17.44
CA TYR A 123 -3.13 2.43 16.27
C TYR A 123 -1.68 2.69 16.69
N ARG A 124 -0.75 1.87 16.19
CA ARG A 124 0.68 2.01 16.45
C ARG A 124 1.47 1.97 15.16
N LEU A 125 2.42 2.89 15.05
CA LEU A 125 3.43 2.88 14.02
C LEU A 125 4.53 1.90 14.39
N SER A 126 4.90 1.00 13.49
CA SER A 126 5.99 0.05 13.69
C SER A 126 6.86 -0.05 12.43
N PRO A 127 8.21 -0.01 12.55
CA PRO A 127 9.08 -0.17 11.41
C PRO A 127 9.08 -1.63 10.93
N LEU A 128 9.10 -1.83 9.61
CA LEU A 128 9.37 -3.13 9.04
C LEU A 128 10.87 -3.42 9.05
N LYS A 129 11.22 -4.68 9.31
CA LYS A 129 12.61 -5.12 9.29
C LYS A 129 13.09 -5.25 7.84
N PRO A 130 14.40 -5.07 7.58
CA PRO A 130 14.98 -5.47 6.31
C PRO A 130 14.59 -6.87 5.89
N ASP A 131 14.51 -7.09 4.58
CA ASP A 131 14.22 -8.36 3.92
C ASP A 131 12.80 -8.89 4.27
N THR A 132 11.84 -7.97 4.41
CA THR A 132 10.44 -8.29 4.71
C THR A 132 9.53 -7.95 3.54
N LEU A 133 8.77 -8.94 3.06
CA LEU A 133 7.59 -8.78 2.21
C LEU A 133 6.34 -8.72 3.09
N SER A 134 5.47 -7.75 2.85
CA SER A 134 4.15 -7.64 3.48
C SER A 134 3.08 -7.44 2.43
N VAL A 135 1.96 -8.11 2.61
CA VAL A 135 0.83 -8.08 1.68
C VAL A 135 -0.43 -7.72 2.45
N PHE A 136 -1.14 -6.70 1.98
CA PHE A 136 -2.49 -6.40 2.45
C PHE A 136 -3.51 -6.73 1.37
N ILE A 137 -4.51 -7.51 1.77
CA ILE A 137 -5.63 -7.93 0.95
C ILE A 137 -6.88 -7.99 1.84
N PHE A 138 -8.05 -7.75 1.26
CA PHE A 138 -9.32 -7.94 1.98
C PHE A 138 -9.71 -9.42 2.07
N GLU A 139 -9.60 -10.16 0.97
CA GLU A 139 -9.83 -11.60 0.92
C GLU A 139 -8.52 -12.36 1.19
N PRO A 140 -8.37 -13.01 2.35
CA PRO A 140 -7.07 -13.55 2.77
C PRO A 140 -6.66 -14.83 2.05
N ASN A 141 -7.47 -15.36 1.12
CA ASN A 141 -7.09 -16.55 0.37
C ASN A 141 -6.01 -16.19 -0.66
N LEU A 142 -4.76 -16.50 -0.29
CA LEU A 142 -3.57 -16.27 -1.09
C LEU A 142 -3.03 -17.55 -1.72
N ASP A 143 -3.73 -18.69 -1.62
CA ASP A 143 -3.20 -20.00 -2.03
C ASP A 143 -2.75 -20.00 -3.51
N HIS A 144 -3.52 -19.32 -4.36
CA HIS A 144 -3.25 -19.21 -5.79
C HIS A 144 -2.03 -18.34 -6.13
N ILE A 145 -1.60 -17.44 -5.23
CA ILE A 145 -0.37 -16.63 -5.38
C ILE A 145 0.74 -16.99 -4.38
N ALA A 146 0.53 -17.97 -3.52
CA ALA A 146 1.43 -18.31 -2.43
C ALA A 146 2.84 -18.66 -2.93
N GLN A 147 2.94 -19.45 -4.01
CA GLN A 147 4.23 -19.79 -4.60
C GLN A 147 4.96 -18.55 -5.14
N ALA A 148 4.26 -17.63 -5.80
CA ALA A 148 4.84 -16.40 -6.34
C ALA A 148 5.33 -15.47 -5.20
N LEU A 149 4.56 -15.36 -4.12
CA LEU A 149 4.95 -14.62 -2.92
C LEU A 149 6.18 -15.23 -2.23
N GLN A 150 6.22 -16.56 -2.09
CA GLN A 150 7.36 -17.27 -1.50
C GLN A 150 8.64 -17.08 -2.34
N GLN A 151 8.53 -17.17 -3.66
CA GLN A 151 9.65 -16.92 -4.57
C GLN A 151 10.15 -15.47 -4.46
N LEU A 152 9.24 -14.50 -4.40
CA LEU A 152 9.59 -13.09 -4.20
C LEU A 152 10.29 -12.87 -2.85
N GLN A 153 9.75 -13.42 -1.76
CA GLN A 153 10.34 -13.34 -0.41
C GLN A 153 11.73 -13.99 -0.34
N ALA A 154 11.91 -15.17 -0.94
CA ALA A 154 13.21 -15.84 -0.98
C ALA A 154 14.22 -15.12 -1.88
N GLY A 155 13.74 -14.35 -2.86
CA GLY A 155 14.53 -13.59 -3.81
C GLY A 155 14.80 -12.14 -3.44
N LEU A 156 14.45 -11.69 -2.23
CA LEU A 156 14.70 -10.32 -1.80
C LEU A 156 16.20 -10.03 -1.74
N ARG A 157 16.58 -8.91 -2.33
CA ARG A 157 17.96 -8.42 -2.44
C ARG A 157 17.99 -6.89 -2.38
N ALA A 158 19.00 -6.35 -1.70
CA ALA A 158 19.22 -4.91 -1.58
C ALA A 158 19.48 -4.25 -2.95
N PHE A 159 19.15 -2.97 -3.08
CA PHE A 159 19.44 -2.17 -4.28
C PHE A 159 20.92 -2.21 -4.64
N SER A 160 21.80 -2.08 -3.64
CA SER A 160 23.26 -2.15 -3.78
C SER A 160 23.81 -3.48 -4.33
N SER A 161 23.00 -4.54 -4.40
CA SER A 161 23.40 -5.82 -5.00
C SER A 161 23.18 -5.88 -6.51
N PHE A 162 22.50 -4.89 -7.10
CA PHE A 162 22.26 -4.81 -8.54
C PHE A 162 23.31 -3.93 -9.21
N SER A 163 23.66 -4.27 -10.46
CA SER A 163 24.59 -3.49 -11.29
C SER A 163 24.04 -2.12 -11.70
N SER A 164 22.72 -2.00 -11.78
CA SER A 164 22.05 -0.75 -12.16
C SER A 164 20.66 -0.64 -11.55
N GLN A 165 20.14 0.59 -11.50
CA GLN A 165 18.75 0.87 -11.15
C GLN A 165 17.76 0.18 -12.08
N GLN A 166 18.08 0.08 -13.37
CA GLN A 166 17.21 -0.60 -14.33
C GLN A 166 17.09 -2.09 -14.00
N ASP A 167 18.20 -2.75 -13.68
CA ASP A 167 18.19 -4.18 -13.30
C ASP A 167 17.37 -4.41 -12.04
N TRP A 168 17.53 -3.54 -11.04
CA TRP A 168 16.74 -3.57 -9.81
C TRP A 168 15.24 -3.40 -10.07
N VAL A 169 14.85 -2.36 -10.80
CA VAL A 169 13.44 -2.10 -11.14
C VAL A 169 12.84 -3.26 -11.91
N GLN A 170 13.53 -3.75 -12.96
CA GLN A 170 13.02 -4.84 -13.80
C GLN A 170 12.87 -6.16 -13.04
N TYR A 171 13.82 -6.45 -12.14
CA TYR A 171 13.78 -7.66 -11.30
C TYR A 171 12.49 -7.74 -10.48
N TYR A 172 12.18 -6.66 -9.75
CA TYR A 172 11.00 -6.62 -8.88
C TYR A 172 9.71 -6.38 -9.65
N LEU A 173 9.74 -5.52 -10.68
CA LEU A 173 8.56 -5.24 -11.51
C LEU A 173 8.00 -6.52 -12.11
N ARG A 174 8.86 -7.38 -12.67
CA ARG A 174 8.42 -8.66 -13.27
C ARG A 174 7.75 -9.57 -12.25
N ALA A 175 8.32 -9.71 -11.05
CA ALA A 175 7.76 -10.56 -10.00
C ALA A 175 6.42 -10.02 -9.48
N ILE A 176 6.35 -8.71 -9.21
CA ILE A 176 5.14 -8.04 -8.72
C ILE A 176 4.05 -8.06 -9.78
N ALA A 177 4.36 -7.76 -11.04
CA ALA A 177 3.42 -7.80 -12.15
C ALA A 177 2.74 -9.17 -12.28
N ASN A 178 3.51 -10.26 -12.15
CA ASN A 178 2.96 -11.61 -12.16
C ASN A 178 2.00 -11.86 -10.99
N ILE A 179 2.33 -11.38 -9.78
CA ILE A 179 1.45 -11.54 -8.61
C ILE A 179 0.13 -10.79 -8.79
N PHE A 180 0.17 -9.52 -9.23
CA PHE A 180 -1.03 -8.73 -9.51
C PHE A 180 -1.91 -9.36 -10.59
N TYR A 181 -1.29 -9.93 -11.63
CA TYR A 181 -2.02 -10.65 -12.66
C TYR A 181 -2.72 -11.89 -12.10
N LEU A 182 -1.99 -12.76 -11.40
CA LEU A 182 -2.57 -13.98 -10.82
C LEU A 182 -3.68 -13.67 -9.81
N GLN A 183 -3.49 -12.64 -8.99
CA GLN A 183 -4.51 -12.20 -8.03
C GLN A 183 -5.77 -11.69 -8.74
N HIS A 184 -5.63 -10.96 -9.86
CA HIS A 184 -6.78 -10.46 -10.63
C HIS A 184 -7.63 -11.57 -11.23
N GLN A 185 -6.99 -12.66 -11.66
CA GLN A 185 -7.69 -13.82 -12.21
C GLN A 185 -8.60 -14.48 -11.15
N HIS A 186 -8.27 -14.33 -9.86
CA HIS A 186 -9.05 -14.88 -8.76
C HIS A 186 -10.03 -13.85 -8.16
N ASP A 187 -9.60 -12.60 -8.01
CA ASP A 187 -10.39 -11.51 -7.45
C ASP A 187 -10.47 -10.34 -8.46
N SER A 188 -11.59 -10.29 -9.19
CA SER A 188 -11.87 -9.25 -10.18
C SER A 188 -12.25 -7.90 -9.54
N SER A 189 -12.32 -7.81 -8.21
CA SER A 189 -12.62 -6.55 -7.51
C SER A 189 -11.38 -5.70 -7.25
N MET A 190 -10.19 -6.25 -7.47
CA MET A 190 -8.92 -5.51 -7.59
C MET A 190 -8.45 -5.47 -9.05
N SER A 191 -7.64 -4.46 -9.41
CA SER A 191 -7.14 -4.28 -10.77
C SER A 191 -5.79 -4.97 -10.99
N GLN A 192 -5.63 -5.68 -12.12
CA GLN A 192 -4.31 -6.21 -12.51
C GLN A 192 -3.27 -5.11 -12.76
N SER A 193 -3.71 -3.90 -13.14
CA SER A 193 -2.87 -2.71 -13.25
C SER A 193 -2.70 -2.05 -11.89
N PHE A 194 -1.50 -1.54 -11.62
CA PHE A 194 -1.11 -1.06 -10.31
C PHE A 194 -0.15 0.12 -10.41
N ASP A 195 -0.14 0.94 -9.35
CA ASP A 195 0.92 1.89 -9.11
C ASP A 195 2.06 1.17 -8.37
N ILE A 196 3.30 1.45 -8.75
CA ILE A 196 4.49 0.96 -8.06
C ILE A 196 5.45 2.11 -7.77
N VAL A 197 6.04 2.07 -6.59
CA VAL A 197 7.05 3.02 -6.15
C VAL A 197 8.26 2.27 -5.62
N PHE A 198 9.43 2.76 -6.04
CA PHE A 198 10.74 2.33 -5.62
C PHE A 198 11.42 3.50 -4.92
N GLN A 199 11.87 3.32 -3.68
CA GLN A 199 12.51 4.40 -2.92
C GLN A 199 13.81 3.90 -2.29
N ASN A 200 14.87 4.69 -2.40
CA ASN A 200 16.13 4.49 -1.67
C ASN A 200 16.54 5.82 -1.00
N ALA A 201 17.80 5.97 -0.57
CA ALA A 201 18.26 7.21 0.09
C ALA A 201 18.18 8.46 -0.81
N ASP A 202 18.37 8.29 -2.12
CA ASP A 202 18.65 9.38 -3.06
C ASP A 202 17.48 9.67 -4.00
N GLN A 203 16.60 8.69 -4.20
CA GLN A 203 15.55 8.77 -5.23
C GLN A 203 14.27 8.04 -4.84
N CYS A 204 13.20 8.52 -5.46
CA CYS A 204 11.88 7.88 -5.49
C CYS A 204 11.42 7.82 -6.95
N LEU A 205 11.19 6.61 -7.44
CA LEU A 205 10.71 6.32 -8.78
C LEU A 205 9.30 5.79 -8.66
N SER A 206 8.34 6.44 -9.31
CA SER A 206 6.95 6.01 -9.35
C SER A 206 6.53 5.73 -10.79
N ALA A 207 5.79 4.65 -10.99
CA ALA A 207 5.21 4.32 -12.28
C ALA A 207 3.81 3.73 -12.13
N TYR A 208 2.93 4.07 -13.07
CA TYR A 208 1.71 3.31 -13.31
C TYR A 208 2.03 2.17 -14.27
N ILE A 209 1.61 0.95 -13.93
CA ILE A 209 1.86 -0.25 -14.70
C ILE A 209 0.56 -0.75 -15.32
N GLU A 210 0.44 -0.59 -16.64
CA GLU A 210 -0.61 -1.24 -17.41
C GLU A 210 -0.24 -2.71 -17.64
N ASN A 211 -0.61 -3.57 -16.70
CA ASN A 211 -0.10 -4.95 -16.62
C ASN A 211 -0.54 -5.86 -17.78
N SER A 212 -1.49 -5.41 -18.61
CA SER A 212 -1.86 -6.05 -19.88
C SER A 212 -0.69 -6.10 -20.88
N SER A 213 0.28 -5.20 -20.75
CA SER A 213 1.36 -4.98 -21.73
C SER A 213 2.68 -5.71 -21.39
N ILE A 214 2.88 -6.12 -20.14
CA ILE A 214 4.10 -6.85 -19.68
C ILE A 214 4.08 -8.32 -20.13
N GLN A 215 2.94 -8.83 -20.57
CA GLN A 215 2.75 -10.24 -20.94
C GLN A 215 2.92 -10.55 -22.44
N LYS A 216 3.37 -9.58 -23.25
CA LYS A 216 3.66 -9.79 -24.68
C LYS A 216 5.14 -10.03 -24.94
#